data_AF-N9U0Q0-F1
#
_entry.id   AF-N9U0Q0-F1
#
_cell.length_a   1.000
_cell.length_b   1.000
_cell.length_c   1.000
_cell.angle_alpha   90.00
_cell.angle_beta   90.00
_cell.angle_gamma   90.00
#
_symmetry.space_group_name_H-M   'P 1'
#
loop_
_entity.id
_entity.type
_entity.pdbx_description
1 polymer ?
#
loop_
_entity_poly.entity_id
_entity_poly.type
_entity_poly.pdbx_seq_one_letter_code
_entity_poly.pdbx_strand_id
1 'polypeptide(L)'
;MNINEVIKYPVLTEKSEIARTNENVYTFVVDKRTNKVEVRKAVEFIFDVKVLKVNIINYDKKPAKLGRFSGYKNAVKKAIVYLDEKSKIVLFADEAKEAKKTLETQEKDATKEVKEISEVEKKAAEKIKKAAELKEAKLAKENKENKTNNQEEK
;
A
#
# COMPACT_ATOMS: atom_id res chain seq x y z
N MET A 1 18.64 -19.38 -4.99
CA MET A 1 17.86 -19.70 -3.77
C MET A 1 16.44 -19.23 -4.01
N ASN A 2 15.43 -19.96 -3.55
CA ASN A 2 14.03 -19.55 -3.74
C ASN A 2 13.70 -18.38 -2.81
N ILE A 3 12.86 -17.44 -3.26
CA ILE A 3 12.55 -16.21 -2.49
C ILE A 3 11.91 -16.54 -1.13
N ASN A 4 11.12 -17.61 -1.08
CA ASN A 4 10.39 -18.05 0.10
C ASN A 4 11.29 -18.65 1.18
N GLU A 5 12.50 -19.11 0.82
CA GLU A 5 13.43 -19.75 1.77
C GLU A 5 14.38 -18.74 2.44
N VAL A 6 14.37 -17.49 1.96
CA VAL A 6 15.29 -16.45 2.40
C VAL A 6 15.01 -16.02 3.84
N ILE A 7 13.74 -15.76 4.17
CA ILE A 7 13.31 -15.28 5.48
C ILE A 7 12.77 -16.46 6.28
N LYS A 8 13.30 -16.67 7.50
CA LYS A 8 12.86 -17.77 8.38
C LYS A 8 11.83 -17.30 9.39
N TYR A 9 12.14 -16.26 10.16
CA TYR A 9 11.24 -15.71 11.19
C TYR A 9 11.68 -14.31 11.64
N PRO A 10 10.77 -13.47 12.15
CA PRO A 10 11.11 -12.19 12.77
C PRO A 10 11.78 -12.39 14.14
N VAL A 11 12.68 -11.47 14.51
CA VAL A 11 13.30 -11.44 15.83
C VAL A 11 12.50 -10.49 16.71
N LEU A 12 11.94 -11.02 17.80
CA LEU A 12 11.16 -10.28 18.78
C LEU A 12 11.94 -10.17 20.09
N THR A 13 12.43 -8.97 20.37
CA THR A 13 13.21 -8.57 21.55
C THR A 13 12.87 -7.11 21.86
N GLU A 14 13.13 -6.64 23.08
CA GLU A 14 12.91 -5.22 23.43
C GLU A 14 13.64 -4.27 22.47
N LYS A 15 14.88 -4.60 22.10
CA LYS A 15 15.65 -3.79 21.17
C LYS A 15 15.04 -3.74 19.76
N SER A 16 14.52 -4.86 19.27
CA SER A 16 13.86 -4.89 17.96
C SER A 16 12.52 -4.18 17.98
N GLU A 17 11.82 -4.19 19.11
CA GLU A 17 10.58 -3.43 19.32
C GLU A 17 10.86 -1.92 19.24
N ILE A 18 11.86 -1.45 19.98
CA ILE A 18 12.29 -0.05 19.98
C ILE A 18 12.68 0.40 18.57
N ALA A 19 13.44 -0.42 17.85
CA ALA A 19 13.87 -0.12 16.49
C ALA A 19 12.68 -0.07 15.51
N ARG A 20 11.66 -0.92 15.70
CA ARG A 20 10.43 -0.88 14.89
C ARG A 20 9.65 0.40 15.09
N THR A 21 9.41 0.77 16.35
CA THR A 21 8.57 1.93 16.69
C THR A 21 9.23 3.26 16.32
N ASN A 22 10.54 3.39 16.51
CA ASN A 22 11.23 4.67 16.30
C ASN A 22 11.72 4.88 14.86
N GLU A 23 12.22 3.83 14.21
CA GLU A 23 12.95 3.96 12.93
C GLU A 23 12.34 3.11 11.80
N ASN A 24 11.20 2.45 12.05
CA ASN A 24 10.57 1.51 11.12
C ASN A 24 11.53 0.38 10.66
N VAL A 25 12.32 -0.11 11.61
CA VAL A 25 13.36 -1.12 11.37
C VAL A 25 12.92 -2.49 11.88
N TYR A 26 12.99 -3.47 10.98
CA TYR A 26 12.60 -4.85 11.26
C TYR A 26 13.82 -5.76 11.26
N THR A 27 13.88 -6.67 12.24
CA THR A 27 14.97 -7.66 12.31
C THR A 27 14.42 -9.04 12.01
N PHE A 28 15.04 -9.73 11.04
CA PHE A 28 14.68 -11.09 10.64
C PHE A 28 15.87 -12.03 10.82
N VAL A 29 15.58 -13.30 11.13
CA VAL A 29 16.53 -14.38 10.91
C VAL A 29 16.36 -14.87 9.48
N VAL A 30 17.47 -14.91 8.76
CA VAL A 30 17.53 -15.31 7.35
C VAL A 30 18.41 -16.55 7.19
N ASP A 31 18.34 -17.19 6.03
CA ASP A 31 19.25 -18.28 5.74
C ASP A 31 20.71 -17.82 5.66
N LYS A 32 21.64 -18.70 6.07
CA LYS A 32 23.06 -18.38 6.07
C LYS A 32 23.64 -18.20 4.68
N ARG A 33 23.05 -18.80 3.65
CA ARG A 33 23.55 -18.71 2.27
C ARG A 33 23.15 -17.41 1.59
N THR A 34 22.23 -16.65 2.17
CA THR A 34 21.62 -15.48 1.56
C THR A 34 22.52 -14.23 1.53
N ASN A 35 22.42 -13.45 0.45
CA ASN A 35 23.04 -12.14 0.28
C ASN A 35 22.07 -10.96 0.57
N LYS A 36 22.57 -9.72 0.67
CA LYS A 36 21.74 -8.54 0.98
C LYS A 36 20.68 -8.24 -0.09
N VAL A 37 20.99 -8.54 -1.36
CA VAL A 37 20.12 -8.26 -2.50
C VAL A 37 18.90 -9.20 -2.49
N GLU A 38 19.12 -10.47 -2.19
CA GLU A 38 18.07 -11.48 -2.03
C GLU A 38 17.16 -11.16 -0.85
N VAL A 39 17.71 -10.73 0.29
CA VAL A 39 16.87 -10.31 1.44
C VAL A 39 15.98 -9.13 1.05
N ARG A 40 16.53 -8.12 0.35
CA ARG A 40 15.73 -6.98 -0.13
C ARG A 40 14.57 -7.46 -0.99
N LYS A 41 14.87 -8.23 -2.04
CA LYS A 41 13.86 -8.74 -2.98
C LYS A 41 12.81 -9.61 -2.29
N ALA A 42 13.22 -10.45 -1.33
CA ALA A 42 12.31 -11.32 -0.59
C ALA A 42 11.35 -10.52 0.29
N VAL A 43 11.85 -9.52 1.01
CA VAL A 43 11.01 -8.67 1.87
C VAL A 43 10.03 -7.85 1.04
N GLU A 44 10.51 -7.23 -0.04
CA GLU A 44 9.65 -6.46 -0.97
C GLU A 44 8.55 -7.35 -1.57
N PHE A 45 8.90 -8.57 -1.99
CA PHE A 45 7.94 -9.49 -2.62
C PHE A 45 6.92 -10.07 -1.63
N ILE A 46 7.34 -10.47 -0.43
CA ILE A 46 6.47 -11.15 0.54
C ILE A 46 5.51 -10.17 1.22
N PHE A 47 5.98 -8.95 1.52
CA PHE A 47 5.23 -7.99 2.32
C PHE A 47 4.71 -6.80 1.51
N ASP A 48 5.05 -6.70 0.21
CA ASP A 48 4.69 -5.57 -0.66
C ASP A 48 5.08 -4.20 -0.07
N VAL A 49 6.28 -4.15 0.51
CA VAL A 49 6.84 -2.95 1.16
C VAL A 49 8.04 -2.42 0.41
N LYS A 50 8.36 -1.13 0.60
CA LYS A 50 9.57 -0.52 0.05
C LYS A 50 10.72 -0.56 1.05
N VAL A 51 11.84 -1.18 0.64
CA VAL A 51 13.04 -1.33 1.49
C VAL A 51 14.09 -0.28 1.14
N LEU A 52 14.53 0.51 2.12
CA LEU A 52 15.57 1.52 1.95
C LEU A 52 16.97 0.90 1.98
N LYS A 53 17.29 0.16 3.05
CA LYS A 53 18.61 -0.46 3.25
C LYS A 53 18.51 -1.75 4.05
N VAL A 54 19.50 -2.62 3.86
CA VAL A 54 19.60 -3.92 4.55
C VAL A 54 21.00 -4.08 5.13
N ASN A 55 21.06 -4.30 6.44
CA ASN A 55 22.27 -4.65 7.17
C ASN A 55 22.20 -6.12 7.57
N ILE A 56 23.30 -6.86 7.43
CA ILE A 56 23.34 -8.29 7.76
C ILE A 56 24.45 -8.53 8.76
N ILE A 57 24.16 -9.37 9.75
CA ILE A 57 25.11 -9.78 10.80
C ILE A 57 25.08 -11.31 10.89
N ASN A 58 26.25 -11.94 10.89
CA ASN A 58 26.37 -13.38 11.11
C ASN A 58 26.68 -13.64 12.59
N TYR A 59 25.91 -14.52 13.23
CA TYR A 59 26.14 -14.96 14.60
C TYR A 59 26.68 -16.38 14.63
N ASP A 60 27.78 -16.56 15.33
CA ASP A 60 28.41 -17.86 15.51
C ASP A 60 27.60 -18.79 16.42
N LYS A 61 27.93 -20.08 16.31
CA LYS A 61 27.29 -21.14 17.08
C LYS A 61 27.69 -20.94 18.54
N LYS A 62 26.69 -20.85 19.43
CA LYS A 62 26.95 -20.75 20.87
C LYS A 62 26.98 -22.13 21.50
N PRO A 63 27.97 -22.47 22.34
CA PRO A 63 27.97 -23.74 23.06
C PRO A 63 26.72 -23.83 23.96
N ALA A 64 26.12 -25.01 24.00
CA ALA A 64 25.00 -25.31 24.87
C ALA A 64 25.16 -26.73 25.44
N LYS A 65 24.69 -26.92 26.66
CA LYS A 65 24.70 -28.21 27.34
C LYS A 65 23.29 -28.57 27.75
N LEU A 66 22.97 -29.86 27.62
CA LEU A 66 21.73 -30.44 28.13
C LEU A 66 22.09 -31.70 28.93
N GLY A 67 22.21 -31.54 30.25
CA GLY A 67 22.70 -32.57 31.16
C GLY A 67 24.10 -33.05 30.77
N ARG A 68 24.22 -34.34 30.49
CA ARG A 68 25.48 -34.99 30.04
C ARG A 68 25.89 -34.66 28.61
N PHE A 69 24.97 -34.14 27.77
CA PHE A 69 25.26 -33.87 26.37
C PHE A 69 25.75 -32.44 26.19
N SER A 70 26.95 -32.30 25.61
CA SER A 70 27.49 -31.02 25.14
C SER A 70 27.28 -30.90 23.63
N GLY A 71 26.88 -29.71 23.20
CA GLY A 71 26.67 -29.40 21.79
C GLY A 71 26.68 -27.90 21.54
N TYR A 72 26.09 -27.49 20.41
CA TYR A 72 26.04 -26.09 20.01
C TYR A 72 24.65 -25.71 19.56
N LYS A 73 24.22 -24.50 19.90
CA LYS A 73 23.07 -23.85 19.27
C LYS A 73 23.40 -23.53 17.82
N ASN A 74 22.37 -23.57 16.99
CA ASN A 74 22.49 -23.20 15.59
C ASN A 74 22.96 -21.76 15.46
N ALA A 75 23.98 -21.54 14.63
CA ALA A 75 24.38 -20.21 14.21
C ALA A 75 23.29 -19.62 13.31
N VAL A 76 23.09 -18.32 13.41
CA VAL A 76 22.00 -17.61 12.73
C VAL A 76 22.56 -16.40 12.00
N LYS A 77 21.97 -16.05 10.86
CA LYS A 77 22.23 -14.79 10.19
C LYS A 77 21.05 -13.87 10.45
N LYS A 78 21.30 -12.67 10.98
CA LYS A 78 20.27 -11.65 11.20
C LYS A 78 20.34 -10.62 10.10
N ALA A 79 19.19 -10.26 9.57
CA ALA A 79 19.02 -9.13 8.66
C ALA A 79 18.24 -8.04 9.37
N ILE A 80 18.82 -6.84 9.42
CA ILE A 80 18.20 -5.61 9.90
C ILE A 80 17.77 -4.83 8.66
N VAL A 81 16.47 -4.69 8.48
CA VAL A 81 15.84 -4.16 7.28
C VAL A 81 15.18 -2.84 7.64
N TYR A 82 15.55 -1.79 6.91
CA TYR A 82 15.02 -0.44 7.08
C TYR A 82 13.97 -0.23 6.00
N LEU A 83 12.75 0.10 6.42
CA LEU A 83 11.63 0.35 5.53
C LEU A 83 11.39 1.84 5.33
N ASP A 84 10.66 2.17 4.28
CA ASP A 84 10.11 3.52 4.09
C ASP A 84 9.06 3.83 5.17
N GLU A 85 8.90 5.09 5.56
CA GLU A 85 7.98 5.51 6.63
C GLU A 85 6.52 5.12 6.38
N LYS A 86 6.12 4.99 5.10
CA LYS A 86 4.75 4.61 4.72
C LYS A 86 4.49 3.12 4.76
N SER A 87 5.54 2.30 4.74
CA SER A 87 5.43 0.85 4.67
C SER A 87 5.41 0.26 6.07
N LYS A 88 4.41 -0.57 6.41
CA LYS A 88 4.33 -1.23 7.71
C LYS A 88 4.14 -2.73 7.55
N ILE A 89 4.97 -3.52 8.24
CA ILE A 89 4.81 -4.97 8.31
C ILE A 89 3.98 -5.33 9.54
N VAL A 90 2.92 -6.10 9.33
CA VAL A 90 2.07 -6.68 10.38
C VAL A 90 2.76 -7.91 10.95
N LEU A 91 3.14 -7.87 12.23
CA LEU A 91 3.83 -8.99 12.88
C LEU A 91 2.93 -9.75 13.86
N PHE A 92 1.91 -9.08 14.40
CA PHE A 92 1.06 -9.63 15.44
C PHE A 92 -0.38 -9.85 14.96
N ALA A 93 -1.04 -10.86 15.55
CA ALA A 93 -2.41 -11.19 15.20
C ALA A 93 -3.39 -10.06 15.53
N ASP A 94 -3.12 -9.28 16.57
CA ASP A 94 -3.99 -8.17 16.99
C ASP A 94 -3.86 -6.98 16.04
N GLU A 95 -2.65 -6.68 15.56
CA GLU A 95 -2.43 -5.71 14.48
C GLU A 95 -3.17 -6.13 13.19
N ALA A 96 -3.23 -7.42 12.89
CA ALA A 96 -3.96 -7.92 11.73
C ALA A 96 -5.49 -7.72 11.86
N LYS A 97 -6.04 -7.84 13.08
CA LYS A 97 -7.46 -7.56 13.33
C LYS A 97 -7.77 -6.07 13.17
N GLU A 98 -6.89 -5.22 13.69
CA GLU A 98 -7.00 -3.77 13.53
C GLU A 98 -6.89 -3.35 12.07
N ALA A 99 -5.91 -3.87 11.32
CA ALA A 99 -5.75 -3.58 9.90
C ALA A 99 -7.00 -3.96 9.08
N LYS A 100 -7.59 -5.14 9.34
CA LYS A 100 -8.85 -5.54 8.69
C LYS A 100 -10.00 -4.59 9.01
N LYS A 101 -10.12 -4.17 10.27
CA LYS A 101 -11.13 -3.20 10.70
C LYS A 101 -10.94 -1.84 10.02
N THR A 102 -9.70 -1.40 9.84
CA THR A 102 -9.38 -0.13 9.14
C THR A 102 -9.70 -0.21 7.65
N LEU A 103 -9.35 -1.31 6.98
CA LEU A 103 -9.68 -1.55 5.57
C LEU A 103 -11.21 -1.59 5.34
N GLU A 104 -11.96 -2.27 6.20
CA GLU A 104 -13.44 -2.29 6.15
C GLU A 104 -14.09 -0.92 6.42
N THR A 105 -13.38 -0.01 7.09
CA THR A 105 -13.86 1.37 7.34
C THR A 105 -13.56 2.26 6.13
N GLN A 106 -12.37 2.13 5.53
CA GLN A 106 -11.98 2.85 4.32
C GLN A 106 -12.83 2.48 3.09
N GLU A 107 -13.25 1.22 2.95
CA GLU A 107 -14.19 0.82 1.90
C GLU A 107 -15.58 1.47 2.06
N LYS A 108 -16.03 1.70 3.30
CA LYS A 108 -17.32 2.35 3.59
C LYS A 108 -17.28 3.86 3.35
N ASP A 109 -16.15 4.51 3.61
CA ASP A 109 -15.96 5.93 3.34
C ASP A 109 -15.74 6.19 1.84
N ALA A 110 -14.99 5.34 1.13
CA ALA A 110 -14.87 5.41 -0.34
C ALA A 110 -16.21 5.20 -1.06
N THR A 111 -17.09 4.33 -0.55
CA THR A 111 -18.43 4.12 -1.14
C THR A 111 -19.38 5.31 -0.88
N LYS A 112 -19.13 6.11 0.17
CA LYS A 112 -19.87 7.36 0.42
C LYS A 112 -19.39 8.50 -0.48
N GLU A 113 -18.07 8.67 -0.62
CA GLU A 113 -17.50 9.70 -1.50
C GLU A 113 -17.87 9.47 -2.97
N VAL A 114 -17.84 8.23 -3.47
CA VAL A 114 -18.24 7.90 -4.86
C VAL A 114 -19.73 8.17 -5.12
N LYS A 115 -20.60 8.03 -4.11
CA LYS A 115 -22.03 8.36 -4.23
C LYS A 115 -22.26 9.86 -4.32
N GLU A 116 -21.59 10.66 -3.49
CA GLU A 116 -21.72 12.13 -3.50
C GLU A 116 -21.20 12.74 -4.81
N ILE A 117 -20.08 12.25 -5.34
CA ILE A 117 -19.52 12.73 -6.62
C ILE A 117 -20.48 12.44 -7.79
N SER A 118 -21.15 11.27 -7.78
CA SER A 118 -22.11 10.89 -8.83
C SER A 118 -23.39 11.74 -8.85
N GLU A 119 -23.82 12.27 -7.70
CA GLU A 119 -25.00 13.13 -7.59
C GLU A 119 -24.70 14.56 -8.06
N VAL A 120 -23.48 15.06 -7.79
CA VAL A 120 -23.03 16.37 -8.24
C VAL A 120 -22.80 16.39 -9.76
N GLU A 121 -22.23 15.33 -10.33
CA GLU A 121 -22.06 15.19 -11.79
C GLU A 121 -23.39 15.09 -12.53
N LYS A 122 -24.38 14.38 -11.98
CA LYS A 122 -25.74 14.32 -12.53
C LYS A 122 -26.43 15.68 -12.52
N LYS A 123 -26.30 16.46 -11.43
CA LYS A 123 -26.85 17.83 -11.33
C LYS A 123 -26.16 18.80 -12.29
N ALA A 124 -24.85 18.66 -12.51
CA ALA A 124 -24.12 19.46 -13.49
C ALA A 124 -24.54 19.10 -14.93
N ALA A 125 -24.68 17.82 -15.24
CA ALA A 125 -25.14 17.36 -16.56
C ALA A 125 -26.58 17.82 -16.88
N GLU A 126 -27.48 17.85 -15.90
CA GLU A 126 -28.85 18.33 -16.07
C GLU A 126 -28.90 19.85 -16.34
N LYS A 127 -28.08 20.64 -15.63
CA LYS A 127 -27.93 22.09 -15.91
C LYS A 127 -27.35 22.36 -17.29
N ILE A 128 -26.37 21.57 -17.72
CA ILE A 128 -25.74 21.71 -19.04
C ILE A 128 -26.74 21.35 -20.15
N LYS A 129 -27.52 20.28 -20.00
CA LYS A 129 -28.60 19.93 -20.94
C LYS A 129 -29.66 21.03 -21.04
N LYS A 130 -30.12 21.56 -19.91
CA LYS A 130 -31.10 22.64 -19.88
C LYS A 130 -30.58 23.93 -20.53
N ALA A 131 -29.28 24.21 -20.37
CA ALA A 131 -28.62 25.34 -21.03
C ALA A 131 -28.46 25.11 -22.54
N ALA A 132 -28.18 23.88 -22.98
CA ALA A 132 -28.08 23.50 -24.39
C ALA A 132 -29.43 23.61 -25.10
N GLU A 133 -30.52 23.11 -24.50
CA GLU A 133 -31.89 23.24 -25.03
C GLU A 133 -32.34 24.71 -25.15
N LEU A 134 -31.97 25.56 -24.18
CA LEU A 134 -32.23 27.00 -24.24
C LEU A 134 -31.41 27.71 -25.33
N LYS A 135 -30.21 27.20 -25.63
CA LYS A 135 -29.33 27.71 -26.69
C LYS A 135 -29.85 27.28 -28.06
N GLU A 136 -30.27 26.02 -28.21
CA GLU A 136 -30.91 25.51 -29.43
C GLU A 136 -32.26 26.20 -29.69
N ALA A 137 -33.07 26.47 -28.67
CA ALA A 137 -34.32 27.21 -28.80
C ALA A 137 -34.11 28.69 -29.18
N LYS A 138 -32.99 29.31 -28.75
CA LYS A 138 -32.60 30.66 -29.19
C LYS A 138 -32.10 30.67 -30.63
N LEU A 139 -31.25 29.71 -31.00
CA LEU A 139 -30.72 29.57 -32.36
C LEU A 139 -31.85 29.27 -33.38
N ALA A 140 -32.88 28.52 -32.97
CA ALA A 140 -34.05 28.23 -33.79
C ALA A 140 -35.01 29.43 -33.95
N LYS A 141 -35.02 30.39 -33.02
CA LYS A 141 -35.76 31.65 -33.16
C LYS A 141 -35.03 32.63 -34.08
N GLU A 142 -33.71 32.76 -33.92
CA GLU A 142 -32.85 33.61 -34.74
C GLU A 142 -32.84 33.18 -36.22
N ASN A 143 -32.83 31.86 -36.49
CA ASN A 143 -32.94 31.33 -37.85
C ASN A 143 -34.36 31.39 -38.46
N LYS A 144 -35.41 31.58 -37.64
CA LYS A 144 -36.77 31.85 -38.14
C LYS A 144 -36.95 33.32 -38.50
N GLU A 145 -36.37 34.23 -37.72
CA GLU A 145 -36.39 35.67 -37.97
C GLU A 145 -35.62 36.05 -39.24
N ASN A 146 -34.46 35.43 -39.47
CA ASN A 146 -33.66 35.62 -40.69
C ASN A 146 -34.26 34.98 -41.96
N LYS A 147 -35.23 34.05 -41.83
CA LYS A 147 -35.95 33.48 -42.97
C LYS A 147 -37.13 34.34 -43.43
N THR A 148 -37.74 35.12 -42.54
CA THR A 148 -38.84 36.03 -42.87
C THR A 148 -38.32 37.28 -43.58
N ASN A 149 -37.18 37.84 -43.15
CA ASN A 149 -36.60 39.03 -43.77
C ASN A 149 -36.03 38.81 -45.18
N ASN A 150 -35.73 37.56 -45.55
CA ASN A 150 -35.18 37.22 -46.88
C ASN A 150 -36.27 36.85 -47.92
N GLN A 151 -37.56 36.88 -47.54
CA GLN A 151 -38.69 36.69 -48.45
C GLN A 151 -39.33 38.01 -48.91
N GLU A 152 -38.95 39.17 -48.34
CA GLU A 152 -39.48 40.49 -48.72
C GLU A 152 -38.62 41.24 -49.76
N GLU A 153 -37.45 40.71 -50.16
CA GLU A 153 -36.52 41.35 -51.13
C GLU A 153 -36.48 40.71 -52.54
N LYS A 154 -37.46 39.88 -52.94
CA LYS A 154 -37.58 39.39 -54.32
C LYS A 154 -39.00 39.36 -54.86
#